data_AF-A0A2V8XAS0-F1
#
_entry.id   AF-A0A2V8XAS0-F1
#
_cell.length_a   1.000
_cell.length_b   1.000
_cell.length_c   1.000
_cell.angle_alpha   90.00
_cell.angle_beta   90.00
_cell.angle_gamma   90.00
#
_symmetry.space_group_name_H-M   'P 1'
#
loop_
_entity.id
_entity.type
_entity.pdbx_description
1 polymer ?
#
loop_
_entity_poly.entity_id
_entity_poly.type
_entity_poly.pdbx_seq_one_letter_code
_entity_poly.pdbx_strand_id
1 'polypeptide(L)'
;MEFLLGAAINHDHGATDMIAKLVEGWHGKLHRTERWQDLETTALYSNDLRVRAAAIEINLAVNNLAKTEDTAKELMESGKQQESNRPWDAWELGMLASRGIEADRIHELLVTWAHDNQQQARFWAVEGLAHIGTEETIKDFLDVLRNDSSMDVRERAGCSLAKSGMLTREQRMKAMPGLLELTDDPSLNATTRLWVYQALREITNENLPNDPATWRNWYFSKGTERTQEFRRAESWAVLGNN
;
A
#
# COMPACT_ATOMS: atom_id res chain seq x y z
N MET A 1 19.01 -4.60 -13.78
CA MET A 1 17.99 -4.39 -12.73
C MET A 1 18.08 -2.98 -12.18
N GLU A 2 19.07 -2.61 -11.35
CA GLU A 2 19.14 -1.29 -10.68
C GLU A 2 19.07 -0.08 -11.63
N PHE A 3 19.81 -0.12 -12.75
CA PHE A 3 19.76 0.94 -13.76
C PHE A 3 18.34 1.15 -14.33
N LEU A 4 17.65 0.04 -14.64
CA LEU A 4 16.29 0.10 -15.20
C LEU A 4 15.29 0.59 -14.16
N LEU A 5 15.44 0.21 -12.89
CA LEU A 5 14.58 0.73 -11.84
C LEU A 5 14.82 2.23 -11.61
N GLY A 6 16.07 2.68 -11.62
CA GLY A 6 16.40 4.11 -11.58
C GLY A 6 15.81 4.89 -12.76
N ALA A 7 15.88 4.34 -13.98
CA ALA A 7 15.24 4.92 -15.15
C ALA A 7 13.71 4.98 -15.00
N ALA A 8 13.09 3.91 -14.48
CA ALA A 8 11.65 3.87 -14.23
C ALA A 8 11.21 4.91 -13.18
N ILE A 9 11.97 5.08 -12.10
CA ILE A 9 11.73 6.13 -11.08
C ILE A 9 11.77 7.53 -11.72
N ASN A 10 12.67 7.75 -12.68
CA ASN A 10 12.75 9.02 -13.43
C ASN A 10 11.72 9.14 -14.57
N HIS A 11 10.77 8.21 -14.67
CA HIS A 11 9.74 8.15 -15.71
C HIS A 11 10.28 8.03 -17.14
N ASP A 12 11.45 7.42 -17.32
CA ASP A 12 11.99 7.14 -18.66
C ASP A 12 11.05 6.21 -19.43
N HIS A 13 10.61 6.65 -20.61
CA HIS A 13 9.69 5.90 -21.45
C HIS A 13 10.24 4.51 -21.79
N GLY A 14 9.45 3.47 -21.48
CA GLY A 14 9.76 2.07 -21.78
C GLY A 14 10.62 1.36 -20.73
N ALA A 15 11.07 2.04 -19.66
CA ALA A 15 11.86 1.39 -18.61
C ALA A 15 11.08 0.27 -17.90
N THR A 16 9.82 0.52 -17.54
CA THR A 16 8.92 -0.47 -16.93
C THR A 16 8.62 -1.64 -17.87
N ASP A 17 8.42 -1.36 -19.17
CA ASP A 17 8.23 -2.40 -20.19
C ASP A 17 9.47 -3.29 -20.36
N MET A 18 10.65 -2.68 -20.27
CA MET A 18 11.92 -3.41 -20.36
C MET A 18 12.15 -4.27 -19.10
N ILE A 19 11.77 -3.78 -17.92
CA ILE A 19 11.76 -4.58 -16.68
C ILE A 19 10.84 -5.79 -16.86
N ALA A 20 9.59 -5.59 -17.28
CA ALA A 20 8.62 -6.67 -17.47
C ALA A 20 9.12 -7.76 -18.44
N LYS A 21 9.88 -7.39 -19.49
CA LYS A 21 10.47 -8.35 -20.44
C LYS A 21 11.66 -9.12 -19.89
N LEU A 22 12.41 -8.55 -18.94
CA LEU A 22 13.69 -9.10 -18.50
C LEU A 22 13.65 -9.76 -17.12
N VAL A 23 12.65 -9.45 -16.30
CA VAL A 23 12.61 -9.81 -14.87
C VAL A 23 12.63 -11.33 -14.65
N GLU A 24 11.93 -12.11 -15.47
CA GLU A 24 11.95 -13.58 -15.41
C GLU A 24 13.36 -14.15 -15.62
N GLY A 25 14.18 -13.48 -16.43
CA GLY A 25 15.57 -13.87 -16.68
C GLY A 25 16.52 -13.56 -15.51
N TRP A 26 16.08 -12.80 -14.51
CA TRP A 26 16.87 -12.39 -13.34
C TRP A 26 16.70 -13.31 -12.13
N HIS A 27 15.65 -14.13 -12.12
CA HIS A 27 15.34 -15.04 -11.01
C HIS A 27 16.55 -15.93 -10.66
N GLY A 28 16.89 -15.99 -9.37
CA GLY A 28 18.06 -16.72 -8.87
C GLY A 28 19.44 -16.16 -9.26
N LYS A 29 19.52 -15.01 -9.94
CA LYS A 29 20.79 -14.40 -10.41
C LYS A 29 21.11 -13.06 -9.75
N LEU A 30 20.21 -12.54 -8.93
CA LEU A 30 20.37 -11.25 -8.27
C LEU A 30 20.77 -11.44 -6.80
N HIS A 31 21.44 -10.43 -6.26
CA HIS A 31 21.77 -10.34 -4.85
C HIS A 31 21.29 -8.99 -4.32
N ARG A 32 20.86 -8.94 -3.06
CA ARG A 32 20.51 -7.69 -2.39
C ARG A 32 21.77 -6.82 -2.23
N THR A 33 21.67 -5.58 -2.63
CA THR A 33 22.67 -4.52 -2.42
C THR A 33 22.01 -3.37 -1.65
N GLU A 34 22.80 -2.52 -1.00
CA GLU A 34 22.26 -1.30 -0.35
C GLU A 34 21.56 -0.40 -1.39
N ARG A 35 22.18 -0.23 -2.56
CA ARG A 35 21.60 0.53 -3.66
C ARG A 35 20.25 -0.03 -4.13
N TRP A 36 20.10 -1.34 -4.18
CA TRP A 36 18.81 -1.97 -4.47
C TRP A 36 17.76 -1.56 -3.45
N GLN A 37 18.06 -1.64 -2.15
CA GLN A 37 17.11 -1.32 -1.07
C GLN A 37 16.63 0.15 -1.14
N ASP A 38 17.54 1.07 -1.44
CA ASP A 38 17.20 2.49 -1.61
C ASP A 38 16.29 2.73 -2.83
N LEU A 39 16.63 2.10 -3.96
CA LEU A 39 15.84 2.20 -5.19
C LEU A 39 14.47 1.54 -5.04
N GLU A 40 14.42 0.38 -4.41
CA GLU A 40 13.19 -0.35 -4.12
C GLU A 40 12.25 0.51 -3.28
N THR A 41 12.75 1.08 -2.19
CA THR A 41 11.97 1.99 -1.34
C THR A 41 11.45 3.15 -2.18
N THR A 42 12.32 3.86 -2.91
CA THR A 42 11.89 4.99 -3.74
C THR A 42 10.81 4.59 -4.75
N ALA A 43 10.98 3.45 -5.41
CA ALA A 43 10.05 2.97 -6.42
C ALA A 43 8.70 2.52 -5.85
N LEU A 44 8.67 1.83 -4.70
CA LEU A 44 7.44 1.39 -4.03
C LEU A 44 6.59 2.56 -3.52
N TYR A 45 7.20 3.72 -3.29
CA TYR A 45 6.50 4.95 -2.92
C TYR A 45 6.40 5.97 -4.07
N SER A 46 6.76 5.62 -5.31
CA SER A 46 6.66 6.49 -6.49
C SER A 46 5.24 7.00 -6.73
N ASN A 47 5.05 8.16 -7.34
CA ASN A 47 3.74 8.66 -7.77
C ASN A 47 3.16 7.93 -9.01
N ASP A 48 3.81 6.87 -9.48
CA ASP A 48 3.41 6.06 -10.63
C ASP A 48 3.24 4.58 -10.25
N LEU A 49 2.01 4.06 -10.33
CA LEU A 49 1.68 2.68 -10.01
C LEU A 49 2.44 1.66 -10.89
N ARG A 50 2.87 2.03 -12.09
CA ARG A 50 3.66 1.16 -12.97
C ARG A 50 5.07 0.99 -12.43
N VAL A 51 5.64 2.04 -11.83
CA VAL A 51 6.94 1.99 -11.16
C VAL A 51 6.84 1.14 -9.89
N ARG A 52 5.77 1.31 -9.09
CA ARG A 52 5.50 0.45 -7.93
C ARG A 52 5.37 -1.03 -8.34
N ALA A 53 4.63 -1.31 -9.40
CA ALA A 53 4.48 -2.66 -9.93
C ALA A 53 5.81 -3.25 -10.41
N ALA A 54 6.65 -2.47 -11.10
CA ALA A 54 7.97 -2.90 -11.50
C ALA A 54 8.88 -3.22 -10.30
N ALA A 55 8.81 -2.43 -9.23
CA ALA A 55 9.55 -2.70 -7.99
C ALA A 55 9.13 -4.03 -7.35
N ILE A 56 7.82 -4.31 -7.31
CA ILE A 56 7.27 -5.60 -6.82
C ILE A 56 7.84 -6.77 -7.63
N GLU A 57 7.82 -6.69 -8.98
CA GLU A 57 8.35 -7.77 -9.83
C GLU A 57 9.84 -8.01 -9.58
N ILE A 58 10.62 -6.93 -9.39
CA ILE A 58 12.05 -7.06 -9.11
C ILE A 58 12.30 -7.61 -7.71
N ASN A 59 11.55 -7.18 -6.69
CA ASN A 59 11.66 -7.72 -5.35
C ASN A 59 11.49 -9.25 -5.37
N LEU A 60 10.41 -9.75 -5.99
CA LEU A 60 10.16 -11.19 -6.07
C LEU A 60 11.31 -11.92 -6.76
N ALA A 61 11.91 -11.34 -7.81
CA ALA A 61 13.08 -11.91 -8.48
C ALA A 61 14.36 -11.87 -7.62
N VAL A 62 14.58 -10.78 -6.87
CA VAL A 62 15.72 -10.63 -5.93
C VAL A 62 15.63 -11.63 -4.78
N ASN A 63 14.42 -11.85 -4.27
CA ASN A 63 14.14 -12.78 -3.18
C ASN A 63 13.96 -14.23 -3.67
N ASN A 64 14.10 -14.47 -4.98
CA ASN A 64 13.94 -15.79 -5.58
C ASN A 64 12.57 -16.43 -5.23
N LEU A 65 11.52 -15.61 -5.18
CA LEU A 65 10.16 -16.04 -4.91
C LEU A 65 9.42 -16.25 -6.23
N ALA A 66 8.98 -17.48 -6.48
CA ALA A 66 8.17 -17.78 -7.65
C ALA A 66 6.73 -17.28 -7.43
N LYS A 67 6.10 -16.76 -8.48
CA LYS A 67 4.68 -16.36 -8.44
C LYS A 67 3.78 -17.59 -8.55
N THR A 68 3.79 -18.46 -7.53
CA THR A 68 3.04 -19.72 -7.49
C THR A 68 2.30 -19.89 -6.17
N GLU A 69 1.23 -20.70 -6.19
CA GLU A 69 0.49 -21.04 -4.97
C GLU A 69 1.37 -21.75 -3.94
N ASP A 70 2.34 -22.55 -4.38
CA ASP A 70 3.22 -23.30 -3.47
C ASP A 70 4.15 -22.35 -2.69
N THR A 71 4.72 -21.34 -3.35
CA THR A 71 5.48 -20.29 -2.66
C THR A 71 4.60 -19.53 -1.65
N ALA A 72 3.36 -19.22 -2.01
CA ALA A 72 2.42 -18.60 -1.06
C ALA A 72 2.13 -19.52 0.14
N LYS A 73 1.88 -20.82 -0.09
CA LYS A 73 1.66 -21.80 0.98
C LYS A 73 2.87 -21.90 1.91
N GLU A 74 4.09 -21.93 1.37
CA GLU A 74 5.34 -21.98 2.15
C GLU A 74 5.49 -20.77 3.07
N LEU A 75 5.25 -19.54 2.56
CA LEU A 75 5.30 -18.32 3.35
C LEU A 75 4.20 -18.28 4.44
N MET A 76 2.98 -18.72 4.11
CA MET A 76 1.89 -18.81 5.08
C MET A 76 2.23 -19.80 6.21
N GLU A 77 2.79 -20.96 5.89
CA GLU A 77 3.19 -21.96 6.89
C GLU A 77 4.40 -21.51 7.71
N SER A 78 5.36 -20.79 7.11
CA SER A 78 6.49 -20.16 7.81
C SER A 78 6.01 -19.24 8.94
N GLY A 79 5.13 -18.28 8.64
CA GLY A 79 4.63 -17.33 9.64
C GLY A 79 3.71 -17.94 10.71
N LYS A 80 3.11 -19.11 10.42
CA LYS A 80 2.39 -19.92 11.42
C LYS A 80 3.35 -20.63 12.37
N GLN A 81 4.41 -21.22 11.83
CA GLN A 81 5.39 -21.98 12.60
C GLN A 81 6.24 -21.08 13.48
N GLN A 82 6.61 -19.89 12.99
CA GLN A 82 7.52 -18.99 13.65
C GLN A 82 7.03 -17.55 13.55
N GLU A 83 6.57 -16.98 14.66
CA GLU A 83 5.96 -15.65 14.66
C GLU A 83 6.93 -14.53 14.22
N SER A 84 8.23 -14.73 14.45
CA SER A 84 9.26 -13.77 14.01
C SER A 84 9.40 -13.69 12.49
N ASN A 85 8.83 -14.64 11.74
CA ASN A 85 8.85 -14.62 10.27
C ASN A 85 7.69 -13.80 9.70
N ARG A 86 6.58 -13.63 10.46
CA ARG A 86 5.37 -12.92 10.02
C ARG A 86 5.66 -11.55 9.40
N PRO A 87 6.55 -10.69 9.94
CA PRO A 87 6.87 -9.41 9.31
C PRO A 87 7.33 -9.54 7.86
N TRP A 88 8.31 -10.42 7.60
CA TRP A 88 8.85 -10.63 6.27
C TRP A 88 7.84 -11.38 5.39
N ASP A 89 7.22 -12.45 5.91
CA ASP A 89 6.20 -13.21 5.18
C ASP A 89 5.04 -12.32 4.75
N ALA A 90 4.57 -11.39 5.61
CA ALA A 90 3.46 -10.49 5.31
C ALA A 90 3.74 -9.58 4.11
N TRP A 91 4.96 -9.04 4.05
CA TRP A 91 5.42 -8.19 2.96
C TRP A 91 5.41 -8.93 1.62
N GLU A 92 6.06 -10.11 1.59
CA GLU A 92 6.19 -10.93 0.38
C GLU A 92 4.85 -11.52 -0.07
N LEU A 93 4.01 -11.95 0.87
CA LEU A 93 2.64 -12.42 0.60
C LEU A 93 1.80 -11.32 -0.04
N GLY A 94 1.87 -10.08 0.46
CA GLY A 94 1.17 -8.93 -0.14
C GLY A 94 1.59 -8.71 -1.60
N MET A 95 2.87 -8.84 -1.91
CA MET A 95 3.40 -8.75 -3.27
C MET A 95 2.89 -9.88 -4.17
N LEU A 96 2.88 -11.12 -3.69
CA LEU A 96 2.31 -12.27 -4.41
C LEU A 96 0.80 -12.09 -4.69
N ALA A 97 0.04 -11.69 -3.68
CA ALA A 97 -1.40 -11.44 -3.79
C ALA A 97 -1.69 -10.30 -4.79
N SER A 98 -0.86 -9.27 -4.84
CA SER A 98 -0.98 -8.19 -5.83
C SER A 98 -0.88 -8.68 -7.27
N ARG A 99 -0.31 -9.88 -7.50
CA ARG A 99 -0.19 -10.56 -8.80
C ARG A 99 -1.20 -11.69 -8.99
N GLY A 100 -2.20 -11.79 -8.11
CA GLY A 100 -3.30 -12.75 -8.21
C GLY A 100 -3.00 -14.13 -7.64
N ILE A 101 -1.87 -14.31 -6.94
CA ILE A 101 -1.52 -15.59 -6.33
C ILE A 101 -2.22 -15.69 -4.97
N GLU A 102 -3.13 -16.65 -4.80
CA GLU A 102 -3.87 -16.89 -3.55
C GLU A 102 -4.47 -15.62 -2.91
N ALA A 103 -4.89 -14.64 -3.73
CA ALA A 103 -5.15 -13.26 -3.28
C ALA A 103 -6.14 -13.16 -2.11
N ASP A 104 -7.29 -13.83 -2.19
CA ASP A 104 -8.31 -13.81 -1.13
C ASP A 104 -7.79 -14.43 0.18
N ARG A 105 -7.10 -15.56 0.08
CA ARG A 105 -6.57 -16.28 1.24
C ARG A 105 -5.43 -15.52 1.90
N ILE A 106 -4.58 -14.87 1.10
CA ILE A 106 -3.54 -13.97 1.62
C ILE A 106 -4.18 -12.76 2.28
N HIS A 107 -5.19 -12.15 1.66
CA HIS A 107 -5.90 -11.00 2.24
C HIS A 107 -6.46 -11.33 3.63
N GLU A 108 -7.19 -12.45 3.76
CA GLU A 108 -7.73 -12.91 5.05
C GLU A 108 -6.65 -13.13 6.13
N LEU A 109 -5.52 -13.73 5.73
CA LEU A 109 -4.39 -13.94 6.63
C LEU A 109 -3.76 -12.62 7.08
N LEU A 110 -3.54 -11.69 6.15
CA LEU A 110 -2.96 -10.38 6.46
C LEU A 110 -3.89 -9.53 7.33
N VAL A 111 -5.22 -9.60 7.14
CA VAL A 111 -6.17 -8.98 8.07
C VAL A 111 -6.03 -9.58 9.47
N THR A 112 -5.84 -10.90 9.58
CA THR A 112 -5.58 -11.53 10.88
C THR A 112 -4.27 -11.03 11.51
N TRP A 113 -3.18 -10.96 10.73
CA TRP A 113 -1.88 -10.47 11.21
C TRP A 113 -1.85 -8.95 11.46
N ALA A 114 -2.75 -8.18 10.88
CA ALA A 114 -2.94 -6.76 11.21
C ALA A 114 -3.43 -6.54 12.65
N HIS A 115 -3.84 -7.61 13.35
CA HIS A 115 -4.22 -7.61 14.77
C HIS A 115 -3.34 -8.52 15.65
N ASP A 116 -2.15 -8.87 15.14
CA ASP A 116 -1.17 -9.68 15.84
C ASP A 116 -0.69 -9.06 17.17
N ASN A 117 -0.25 -9.89 18.12
CA ASN A 117 0.30 -9.42 19.39
C ASN A 117 1.60 -8.61 19.20
N GLN A 118 2.37 -8.88 18.15
CA GLN A 118 3.61 -8.21 17.83
C GLN A 118 3.36 -7.00 16.93
N GLN A 119 3.78 -5.82 17.39
CA GLN A 119 3.66 -4.57 16.64
C GLN A 119 4.28 -4.67 15.23
N GLN A 120 5.43 -5.34 15.09
CA GLN A 120 6.07 -5.51 13.78
C GLN A 120 5.22 -6.35 12.82
N ALA A 121 4.63 -7.46 13.27
CA ALA A 121 3.75 -8.26 12.44
C ALA A 121 2.54 -7.44 11.95
N ARG A 122 1.92 -6.64 12.84
CA ARG A 122 0.83 -5.73 12.46
C ARG A 122 1.25 -4.69 11.42
N PHE A 123 2.39 -4.03 11.64
CA PHE A 123 2.91 -3.00 10.74
C PHE A 123 3.14 -3.55 9.33
N TRP A 124 3.81 -4.70 9.21
CA TRP A 124 4.12 -5.28 7.90
C TRP A 124 2.91 -5.98 7.27
N ALA A 125 1.94 -6.44 8.05
CA ALA A 125 0.64 -6.87 7.53
C ALA A 125 -0.11 -5.71 6.86
N VAL A 126 -0.10 -4.51 7.44
CA VAL A 126 -0.66 -3.31 6.81
C VAL A 126 0.06 -2.94 5.52
N GLU A 127 1.38 -3.08 5.45
CA GLU A 127 2.13 -2.90 4.19
C GLU A 127 1.78 -3.97 3.14
N GLY A 128 1.67 -5.23 3.57
CA GLY A 128 1.24 -6.33 2.69
C GLY A 128 -0.14 -6.07 2.08
N LEU A 129 -1.12 -5.63 2.89
CA LEU A 129 -2.44 -5.20 2.43
C LEU A 129 -2.32 -4.03 1.44
N ALA A 130 -1.39 -3.09 1.68
CA ALA A 130 -1.17 -1.95 0.78
C ALA A 130 -0.66 -2.40 -0.59
N HIS A 131 0.15 -3.46 -0.67
CA HIS A 131 0.56 -4.06 -1.95
C HIS A 131 -0.59 -4.71 -2.70
N ILE A 132 -1.53 -5.37 -2.00
CA ILE A 132 -2.75 -5.92 -2.62
C ILE A 132 -3.54 -4.78 -3.28
N GLY A 133 -3.78 -3.70 -2.52
CA GLY A 133 -4.34 -2.45 -3.03
C GLY A 133 -5.70 -2.58 -3.73
N THR A 134 -6.54 -3.50 -3.27
CA THR A 134 -7.93 -3.62 -3.71
C THR A 134 -8.85 -2.82 -2.80
N GLU A 135 -10.09 -2.58 -3.22
CA GLU A 135 -11.04 -1.77 -2.46
C GLU A 135 -11.41 -2.40 -1.11
N GLU A 136 -11.34 -3.72 -1.02
CA GLU A 136 -11.58 -4.46 0.21
C GLU A 136 -10.60 -4.08 1.31
N THR A 137 -9.37 -3.67 0.98
CA THR A 137 -8.35 -3.23 1.95
C THR A 137 -8.68 -1.91 2.64
N ILE A 138 -9.58 -1.10 2.08
CA ILE A 138 -9.93 0.22 2.61
C ILE A 138 -10.54 0.12 4.02
N LYS A 139 -11.44 -0.84 4.23
CA LYS A 139 -12.07 -1.05 5.54
C LYS A 139 -11.03 -1.51 6.58
N ASP A 140 -10.04 -2.29 6.15
CA ASP A 140 -9.01 -2.83 7.02
C ASP A 140 -8.07 -1.70 7.48
N PHE A 141 -7.68 -0.80 6.59
CA PHE A 141 -6.90 0.39 6.97
C PHE A 141 -7.68 1.33 7.90
N LEU A 142 -8.98 1.53 7.65
CA LEU A 142 -9.83 2.35 8.52
C LEU A 142 -9.97 1.74 9.92
N ASP A 143 -10.07 0.41 10.01
CA ASP A 143 -10.10 -0.30 11.28
C ASP A 143 -8.79 -0.12 12.06
N VAL A 144 -7.65 -0.41 11.43
CA VAL A 144 -6.32 -0.26 12.06
C VAL A 144 -6.07 1.19 12.49
N LEU A 145 -6.38 2.17 11.63
CA LEU A 145 -6.24 3.60 11.95
C LEU A 145 -7.06 3.98 13.20
N ARG A 146 -8.26 3.40 13.36
CA ARG A 146 -9.15 3.66 14.50
C ARG A 146 -8.72 2.91 15.76
N ASN A 147 -8.25 1.67 15.63
CA ASN A 147 -8.24 0.71 16.74
C ASN A 147 -6.86 0.25 17.21
N ASP A 148 -5.79 0.37 16.42
CA ASP A 148 -4.49 -0.19 16.82
C ASP A 148 -3.92 0.47 18.09
N SER A 149 -3.22 -0.26 18.94
CA SER A 149 -2.61 0.32 20.14
C SER A 149 -1.34 1.13 19.86
N SER A 150 -0.69 0.88 18.72
CA SER A 150 0.55 1.52 18.32
C SER A 150 0.31 2.70 17.40
N MET A 151 0.92 3.83 17.72
CA MET A 151 0.89 5.03 16.87
C MET A 151 1.55 4.79 15.52
N ASP A 152 2.64 4.01 15.47
CA ASP A 152 3.36 3.72 14.23
C ASP A 152 2.49 2.90 13.26
N VAL A 153 1.72 1.94 13.79
CA VAL A 153 0.83 1.10 12.97
C VAL A 153 -0.38 1.91 12.49
N ARG A 154 -0.92 2.81 13.33
CA ARG A 154 -1.97 3.75 12.91
C ARG A 154 -1.50 4.70 11.81
N GLU A 155 -0.32 5.30 11.96
CA GLU A 155 0.26 6.17 10.94
C GLU A 155 0.42 5.42 9.62
N ARG A 156 0.97 4.21 9.70
CA ARG A 156 1.16 3.32 8.56
C ARG A 156 -0.15 3.04 7.82
N ALA A 157 -1.23 2.71 8.53
CA ALA A 157 -2.54 2.50 7.92
C ALA A 157 -3.10 3.77 7.25
N GLY A 158 -2.93 4.94 7.89
CA GLY A 158 -3.28 6.23 7.29
C GLY A 158 -2.50 6.52 6.01
N CYS A 159 -1.18 6.27 6.00
CA CYS A 159 -0.32 6.41 4.83
C CYS A 159 -0.71 5.45 3.69
N SER A 160 -0.99 4.17 3.99
CA SER A 160 -1.44 3.17 3.02
C SER A 160 -2.78 3.55 2.38
N LEU A 161 -3.70 4.09 3.18
CA LEU A 161 -4.98 4.60 2.70
C LEU A 161 -4.83 5.83 1.80
N ALA A 162 -3.91 6.75 2.12
CA ALA A 162 -3.84 8.06 1.48
C ALA A 162 -2.85 8.18 0.32
N LYS A 163 -1.69 7.52 0.41
CA LYS A 163 -0.52 7.82 -0.45
C LYS A 163 0.28 6.60 -0.92
N SER A 164 0.51 5.59 -0.09
CA SER A 164 1.29 4.39 -0.45
C SER A 164 0.42 3.23 -0.94
N GLY A 165 1.03 2.11 -1.34
CA GLY A 165 0.30 0.92 -1.82
C GLY A 165 -0.23 1.03 -3.25
N MET A 166 -1.13 0.13 -3.65
CA MET A 166 -1.56 -0.02 -5.04
C MET A 166 -2.96 0.57 -5.33
N LEU A 167 -3.60 1.23 -4.36
CA LEU A 167 -4.87 1.92 -4.58
C LEU A 167 -4.73 3.09 -5.56
N THR A 168 -5.58 3.11 -6.58
CA THR A 168 -5.77 4.25 -7.49
C THR A 168 -6.39 5.45 -6.76
N ARG A 169 -6.30 6.63 -7.37
CA ARG A 169 -6.94 7.86 -6.87
C ARG A 169 -8.46 7.71 -6.71
N GLU A 170 -9.12 7.06 -7.66
CA GLU A 170 -10.55 6.78 -7.59
C GLU A 170 -10.89 5.87 -6.41
N GLN A 171 -10.16 4.76 -6.24
CA GLN A 171 -10.44 3.83 -5.15
C GLN A 171 -10.24 4.49 -3.78
N ARG A 172 -9.24 5.34 -3.61
CA ARG A 172 -9.02 6.08 -2.36
C ARG A 172 -10.20 6.97 -1.98
N MET A 173 -10.95 7.52 -2.94
CA MET A 173 -12.18 8.28 -2.65
C MET A 173 -13.25 7.45 -1.93
N LYS A 174 -13.20 6.11 -2.01
CA LYS A 174 -14.11 5.23 -1.24
C LYS A 174 -13.82 5.21 0.26
N ALA A 175 -12.65 5.68 0.69
CA ALA A 175 -12.31 5.84 2.10
C ALA A 175 -13.01 7.05 2.75
N MET A 176 -13.53 7.98 1.94
CA MET A 176 -14.05 9.26 2.43
C MET A 176 -15.14 9.12 3.50
N PRO A 177 -16.18 8.28 3.33
CA PRO A 177 -17.20 8.12 4.38
C PRO A 177 -16.60 7.70 5.73
N GLY A 178 -15.71 6.70 5.73
CA GLY A 178 -15.06 6.22 6.95
C GLY A 178 -14.13 7.26 7.58
N LEU A 179 -13.35 8.00 6.78
CA LEU A 179 -12.52 9.09 7.28
C LEU A 179 -13.35 10.23 7.88
N LEU A 180 -14.50 10.56 7.27
CA LEU A 180 -15.42 11.58 7.79
C LEU A 180 -16.07 11.17 9.12
N GLU A 181 -16.31 9.88 9.34
CA GLU A 181 -16.71 9.37 10.67
C GLU A 181 -15.60 9.57 11.69
N LEU A 182 -14.35 9.26 11.32
CA LEU A 182 -13.19 9.40 12.21
C LEU A 182 -12.89 10.84 12.62
N THR A 183 -13.26 11.85 11.81
CA THR A 183 -13.02 13.27 12.15
C THR A 183 -13.62 13.69 13.49
N ASP A 184 -14.73 13.07 13.91
CA ASP A 184 -15.46 13.33 15.16
C ASP A 184 -15.46 12.17 16.15
N ASP A 185 -14.74 11.08 15.85
CA ASP A 185 -14.71 9.91 16.72
C ASP A 185 -14.03 10.29 18.06
N PRO A 186 -14.74 10.24 19.20
CA PRO A 186 -14.19 10.66 20.49
C PRO A 186 -13.11 9.72 21.03
N SER A 187 -12.97 8.51 20.48
CA SER A 187 -11.94 7.55 20.88
C SER A 187 -10.55 7.90 20.33
N LEU A 188 -10.47 8.74 19.30
CA LEU A 188 -9.19 9.12 18.69
C LEU A 188 -8.45 10.18 19.49
N ASN A 189 -7.17 9.92 19.72
CA ASN A 189 -6.25 10.94 20.21
C ASN A 189 -6.01 12.04 19.15
N ALA A 190 -5.44 13.17 19.58
CA ALA A 190 -5.24 14.33 18.73
C ALA A 190 -4.35 14.06 17.51
N THR A 191 -3.30 13.26 17.66
CA THR A 191 -2.37 12.92 16.57
C THR A 191 -3.05 12.05 15.52
N THR A 192 -3.75 11.00 15.93
CA THR A 192 -4.50 10.16 14.98
C THR A 192 -5.58 10.97 14.25
N ARG A 193 -6.27 11.88 14.95
CA ARG A 193 -7.23 12.79 14.30
C ARG A 193 -6.55 13.71 13.28
N LEU A 194 -5.33 14.19 13.54
CA LEU A 194 -4.56 14.97 12.58
C LEU A 194 -4.24 14.16 11.31
N TRP A 195 -3.86 12.89 11.46
CA TRP A 195 -3.62 11.99 10.32
C TRP A 195 -4.90 11.73 9.51
N VAL A 196 -6.07 11.63 10.15
CA VAL A 196 -7.36 11.53 9.43
C VAL A 196 -7.55 12.74 8.52
N TYR A 197 -7.33 13.96 9.02
CA TYR A 197 -7.42 15.16 8.19
C TYR A 197 -6.33 15.24 7.12
N GLN A 198 -5.13 14.75 7.40
CA GLN A 198 -4.07 14.65 6.39
C GLN A 198 -4.46 13.70 5.27
N ALA A 199 -4.99 12.51 5.60
CA ALA A 199 -5.50 11.56 4.62
C ALA A 199 -6.62 12.16 3.78
N LEU A 200 -7.55 12.90 4.39
CA LEU A 200 -8.60 13.63 3.66
C LEU A 200 -8.00 14.61 2.62
N ARG A 201 -6.98 15.40 3.00
CA ARG A 201 -6.28 16.31 2.07
C ARG A 201 -5.56 15.57 0.95
N GLU A 202 -4.80 14.54 1.29
CA GLU A 202 -4.01 13.76 0.32
C GLU A 202 -4.93 13.04 -0.69
N ILE A 203 -5.99 12.39 -0.23
CA ILE A 203 -6.92 11.67 -1.10
C ILE A 203 -7.63 12.64 -2.06
N THR A 204 -8.02 13.81 -1.58
CA THR A 204 -8.88 14.75 -2.33
C THR A 204 -8.12 15.81 -3.12
N ASN A 205 -6.85 16.06 -2.79
CA ASN A 205 -6.07 17.24 -3.16
C ASN A 205 -6.66 18.58 -2.69
N GLU A 206 -7.52 18.56 -1.67
CA GLU A 206 -8.08 19.79 -1.09
C GLU A 206 -7.25 20.27 0.08
N ASN A 207 -7.23 21.60 0.30
CA ASN A 207 -6.57 22.21 1.45
C ASN A 207 -7.61 22.85 2.39
N LEU A 208 -8.42 21.99 3.02
CA LEU A 208 -9.45 22.42 3.97
C LEU A 208 -8.94 22.36 5.43
N PRO A 209 -9.49 23.20 6.33
CA PRO A 209 -9.15 23.18 7.75
C PRO A 209 -9.52 21.84 8.41
N ASN A 210 -8.97 21.60 9.61
CA ASN A 210 -9.32 20.45 10.45
C ASN A 210 -10.69 20.66 11.12
N ASP A 211 -11.74 20.79 10.30
CA ASP A 211 -13.12 20.99 10.72
C ASP A 211 -14.05 19.94 10.09
N PRO A 212 -14.73 19.10 10.89
CA PRO A 212 -15.58 18.01 10.40
C PRO A 212 -16.71 18.49 9.47
N ALA A 213 -17.38 19.59 9.84
CA ALA A 213 -18.51 20.12 9.06
C ALA A 213 -18.07 20.60 7.68
N THR A 214 -16.93 21.28 7.61
CA THR A 214 -16.31 21.73 6.35
C THR A 214 -16.05 20.56 5.41
N TRP A 215 -15.45 19.46 5.91
CA TRP A 215 -15.17 18.27 5.11
C TRP A 215 -16.44 17.55 4.64
N ARG A 216 -17.45 17.40 5.50
CA ARG A 216 -18.73 16.80 5.13
C ARG A 216 -19.45 17.61 4.05
N ASN A 217 -19.48 18.94 4.20
CA ASN A 217 -20.09 19.85 3.22
C ASN A 217 -19.37 19.79 1.87
N TRP A 218 -18.03 19.77 1.88
CA TRP A 218 -17.26 19.59 0.65
C TRP A 218 -17.55 18.24 0.01
N TYR A 219 -17.50 17.13 0.76
CA TYR A 219 -17.74 15.81 0.19
C TYR A 219 -19.15 15.66 -0.39
N PHE A 220 -20.16 16.19 0.29
CA PHE A 220 -21.54 16.20 -0.20
C PHE A 220 -21.71 17.00 -1.50
N SER A 221 -21.02 18.13 -1.63
CA SER A 221 -21.16 19.03 -2.78
C SER A 221 -20.25 18.66 -3.97
N LYS A 222 -19.05 18.12 -3.70
CA LYS A 222 -17.96 17.93 -4.68
C LYS A 222 -17.42 16.51 -4.77
N GLY A 223 -17.75 15.62 -3.84
CA GLY A 223 -17.18 14.27 -3.77
C GLY A 223 -17.41 13.44 -5.03
N THR A 224 -18.62 13.48 -5.60
CA THR A 224 -18.94 12.79 -6.86
C THR A 224 -18.18 13.37 -8.05
N GLU A 225 -18.11 14.70 -8.16
CA GLU A 225 -17.36 15.40 -9.21
C GLU A 225 -15.87 15.01 -9.15
N ARG A 226 -15.26 15.08 -7.96
CA ARG A 226 -13.86 14.73 -7.73
C ARG A 226 -13.57 13.26 -8.06
N THR A 227 -14.48 12.35 -7.70
CA THR A 227 -14.33 10.92 -8.03
C THR A 227 -14.35 10.70 -9.54
N GLN A 228 -15.24 11.38 -10.27
CA GLN A 228 -15.30 11.30 -11.73
C GLN A 228 -14.06 11.90 -12.41
N GLU A 229 -13.49 12.97 -11.85
CA GLU A 229 -12.22 13.54 -12.30
C GLU A 229 -11.09 12.51 -12.20
N PHE A 230 -10.93 11.86 -11.04
CA PHE A 230 -9.89 10.84 -10.85
C PHE A 230 -10.11 9.59 -11.71
N ARG A 231 -11.35 9.21 -11.99
CA ARG A 231 -11.66 8.11 -12.93
C ARG A 231 -11.21 8.43 -14.35
N ARG A 232 -11.30 9.71 -14.77
CA ARG A 232 -10.92 10.16 -16.12
C ARG A 232 -9.43 10.47 -16.25
N ALA A 233 -8.75 10.71 -15.14
CA ALA A 233 -7.32 10.90 -15.10
C ALA A 233 -6.58 9.59 -15.41
N GLU A 234 -5.28 9.70 -15.65
CA GLU A 234 -4.39 8.55 -15.80
C GLU A 234 -4.43 7.68 -14.54
N SER A 235 -4.99 6.47 -14.65
CA SER A 235 -5.24 5.57 -13.52
C SER A 235 -3.97 5.15 -12.76
N TRP A 236 -2.81 5.23 -13.41
CA TRP A 236 -1.50 4.92 -12.83
C TRP A 236 -0.90 6.10 -12.05
N ALA A 237 -1.37 7.33 -12.26
CA ALA A 237 -0.86 8.50 -11.56
C ALA A 237 -1.51 8.64 -10.17
N VAL A 238 -0.70 8.54 -9.12
CA VAL A 238 -1.12 8.60 -7.72
C VAL A 238 -0.25 9.58 -6.93
N LEU A 239 -0.54 9.80 -5.65
CA LEU A 239 0.42 10.48 -4.79
C LEU A 239 1.57 9.53 -4.44
N GLY A 240 2.76 10.07 -4.22
CA GLY A 240 3.94 9.31 -3.85
C GLY A 240 4.98 10.20 -3.16
N ASN A 241 6.05 9.59 -2.67
CA ASN A 241 7.24 10.34 -2.27
C ASN A 241 7.93 10.84 -3.54
N ASN A 242 8.23 12.14 -3.57
CA ASN A 242 9.00 12.78 -4.64
C ASN A 242 10.48 12.57 -4.39
#